data_AF-A0A6I3WNY8-F1
#
_entry.id   AF-A0A6I3WNY8-F1
#
_cell.length_a   1.000
_cell.length_b   1.000
_cell.length_c   1.000
_cell.angle_alpha   90.00
_cell.angle_beta   90.00
_cell.angle_gamma   90.00
#
_symmetry.space_group_name_H-M   'P 1'
#
loop_
_entity.id
_entity.type
_entity.pdbx_description
1 polymer ?
#
loop_
_entity_poly.entity_id
_entity_poly.type
_entity_poly.pdbx_seq_one_letter_code
_entity_poly.pdbx_strand_id
1 'polypeptide(L)' 'MFFPEDEEEAAIAKAVCDHCDVRIACLEHALASREKQGVWGGATERERRRIIRQRRRTA' A
#
# COMPACT_ATOMS: atom_id res chain seq x y z
N MET A 1 10.05 -9.86 -1.26
CA MET A 1 10.06 -8.54 -1.93
C MET A 1 8.76 -7.78 -1.68
N PHE A 2 7.61 -8.14 -2.26
CA PHE A 2 6.33 -7.43 -2.00
C PHE A 2 5.57 -7.88 -0.75
N PHE A 3 5.98 -8.97 -0.13
CA PHE A 3 5.48 -9.44 1.18
C PHE A 3 6.65 -9.42 2.17
N PRO A 4 7.05 -8.23 2.66
CA PRO A 4 8.15 -8.08 3.59
C PRO A 4 7.75 -8.48 5.02
N GLU A 5 8.72 -8.90 5.83
CA GLU A 5 8.48 -9.17 7.26
C GLU A 5 8.50 -7.88 8.09
N ASP A 6 9.27 -6.88 7.66
CA ASP A 6 9.39 -5.58 8.32
C ASP A 6 9.30 -4.37 7.35
N GLU A 7 9.39 -3.16 7.89
CA GLU A 7 9.30 -1.91 7.10
C GLU A 7 10.59 -1.60 6.32
N GLU A 8 11.73 -2.15 6.72
CA GLU A 8 13.00 -1.93 6.02
C GLU A 8 13.03 -2.73 4.72
N GLU A 9 12.61 -4.00 4.77
CA GLU A 9 12.38 -4.82 3.57
C GLU A 9 11.26 -4.24 2.68
N ALA A 10 10.24 -3.61 3.29
CA ALA A 10 9.17 -2.96 2.55
C ALA A 10 9.67 -1.79 1.69
N ALA A 11 10.77 -1.12 2.08
CA ALA A 11 11.33 0.01 1.34
C ALA A 11 11.70 -0.38 -0.10
N ILE A 12 12.19 -1.60 -0.31
CA ILE A 12 12.55 -2.12 -1.64
C ILE A 12 11.31 -2.21 -2.52
N ALA A 13 10.21 -2.78 -2.02
CA ALA A 13 8.96 -2.87 -2.77
C ALA A 13 8.33 -1.49 -3.02
N LYS A 14 8.40 -0.58 -2.05
CA LYS A 14 7.92 0.80 -2.21
C LYS A 14 8.70 1.53 -3.32
N ALA A 15 10.02 1.38 -3.39
CA ALA A 15 10.84 1.96 -4.45
C ALA A 15 10.44 1.46 -5.85
N VAL A 16 10.09 0.17 -6.00
CA VAL A 16 9.55 -0.35 -7.26
C VAL A 16 8.21 0.31 -7.60
N CYS A 17 7.34 0.52 -6.60
CA CYS A 17 6.06 1.16 -6.83
C CYS A 17 6.20 2.61 -7.34
N ASP A 18 7.26 3.34 -6.99
CA ASP A 18 7.45 4.74 -7.40
C ASP A 18 7.62 4.94 -8.91
N HIS A 19 8.02 3.89 -9.63
CA HIS A 19 8.15 3.89 -11.09
C HIS A 19 7.01 3.13 -11.78
N CYS A 20 5.95 2.77 -11.05
CA CYS A 20 4.85 1.97 -11.57
C CYS A 20 3.70 2.85 -12.06
N ASP A 21 3.40 2.81 -13.37
CA ASP A 21 2.31 3.59 -13.99
C ASP A 21 0.93 3.31 -13.38
N VAL A 22 0.74 2.09 -12.86
CA VAL A 22 -0.53 1.65 -12.25
C VAL A 22 -0.53 1.78 -10.72
N ARG A 23 0.43 2.49 -10.11
CA ARG A 23 0.56 2.63 -8.64
C ARG A 23 -0.75 3.04 -7.98
N ILE A 24 -1.44 4.03 -8.54
CA ILE A 24 -2.70 4.55 -7.98
C ILE A 24 -3.80 3.50 -8.10
N ALA A 25 -4.00 2.90 -9.27
CA ALA A 25 -5.03 1.87 -9.47
C ALA A 25 -4.79 0.64 -8.57
N CYS A 26 -3.53 0.24 -8.42
CA CYS A 26 -3.11 -0.83 -7.52
C CYS A 26 -3.44 -0.50 -6.06
N LEU A 27 -3.18 0.73 -5.62
CA LEU A 27 -3.52 1.18 -4.26
C LEU A 27 -5.04 1.17 -4.04
N GLU A 28 -5.81 1.72 -4.97
CA GLU A 28 -7.28 1.74 -4.87
C GLU A 28 -7.87 0.34 -4.81
N HIS A 29 -7.36 -0.58 -5.64
CA HIS A 29 -7.75 -1.98 -5.58
C HIS A 29 -7.49 -2.57 -4.19
N ALA A 30 -6.27 -2.39 -3.65
CA ALA A 30 -5.91 -2.93 -2.35
C ALA A 30 -6.73 -2.32 -1.19
N LEU A 31 -7.13 -1.05 -1.30
CA LEU A 31 -8.00 -0.39 -0.33
C LEU A 31 -9.44 -0.92 -0.40
N ALA A 32 -9.98 -1.12 -1.61
CA ALA A 32 -11.33 -1.63 -1.84
C ALA A 32 -11.46 -3.10 -1.39
N SER A 33 -10.52 -3.95 -1.79
CA SER A 33 -10.49 -5.38 -1.47
C SER A 33 -10.06 -5.68 -0.03
N ARG A 34 -9.55 -4.67 0.69
CA ARG A 34 -8.94 -4.81 2.03
C ARG A 34 -7.85 -5.87 2.06
N GLU A 35 -6.92 -5.78 1.11
CA GLU A 35 -5.80 -6.69 1.02
C GLU A 35 -5.03 -6.75 2.34
N LYS A 36 -4.83 -7.96 2.85
CA LYS A 36 -4.39 -8.20 4.24
C LYS A 36 -2.89 -8.12 4.44
N GLN A 37 -2.10 -8.29 3.40
CA GLN A 37 -0.64 -8.39 3.51
C GLN A 37 0.04 -7.70 2.34
N GLY A 38 1.36 -7.52 2.47
CA GLY A 38 2.22 -7.00 1.43
C GLY A 38 2.11 -5.51 1.13
N VAL A 39 2.95 -5.06 0.21
CA VAL A 39 3.05 -3.70 -0.33
C VAL A 39 2.24 -3.62 -1.61
N TRP A 40 1.25 -2.71 -1.63
CA TRP A 40 0.37 -2.48 -2.76
C TRP A 40 0.32 -0.99 -3.06
N GLY A 41 0.60 -0.62 -4.31
CA GLY A 41 0.61 0.78 -4.75
C GLY A 41 1.48 1.69 -3.87
N GLY A 42 2.61 1.18 -3.38
CA GLY A 42 3.55 1.90 -2.53
C GLY A 42 3.16 1.96 -1.04
N ALA A 43 2.16 1.21 -0.60
CA ALA A 43 1.72 1.21 0.79
C ALA A 43 1.72 -0.20 1.40
N THR A 44 2.28 -0.32 2.61
CA THR A 44 2.12 -1.51 3.46
C THR A 44 0.69 -1.65 3.98
N GLU A 45 0.34 -2.80 4.52
CA GLU A 45 -0.97 -3.01 5.16
C GLU A 45 -1.24 -1.96 6.28
N ARG A 46 -0.21 -1.63 7.07
CA ARG A 46 -0.32 -0.62 8.14
C ARG A 46 -0.62 0.78 7.59
N GLU A 47 0.05 1.16 6.50
CA GLU A 47 -0.17 2.43 5.80
C GLU A 47 -1.55 2.48 5.15
N ARG A 48 -1.97 1.41 4.46
CA ARG A 48 -3.34 1.30 3.90
C ARG A 48 -4.41 1.46 4.96
N ARG A 49 -4.24 0.84 6.13
CA ARG A 49 -5.16 1.03 7.28
C ARG A 49 -5.22 2.49 7.72
N ARG A 50 -4.12 3.25 7.69
CA ARG A 50 -4.09 4.69 7.98
C ARG A 50 -4.84 5.50 6.91
N ILE A 51 -4.65 5.18 5.63
CA ILE A 51 -5.33 5.84 4.50
C ILE A 51 -6.85 5.68 4.63
N ILE A 52 -7.34 4.45 4.89
CA ILE A 52 -8.78 4.18 5.07
C ILE A 52 -9.34 5.02 6.24
N ARG A 53 -8.64 5.07 7.38
CA ARG A 53 -9.06 5.88 8.52
C ARG A 53 -9.10 7.37 8.19
N GLN A 54 -8.13 7.88 7.43
CA GLN A 54 -8.10 9.27 7.03
C GLN A 54 -9.25 9.62 6.08
N ARG A 55 -9.50 8.79 5.06
CA ARG A 55 -10.63 8.98 4.12
C ARG A 55 -11.99 9.02 4.82
N ARG A 56 -12.17 8.18 5.83
CA ARG A 56 -13.38 8.18 6.67
C ARG A 56 -13.55 9.44 7.52
N ARG A 57 -12.47 10.15 7.84
CA ARG A 57 -12.51 11.39 8.64
C ARG A 57 -12.78 12.63 7.80
N THR A 58 -12.48 12.56 6.50
CA THR A 58 -12.66 13.67 5.55
C THR A 58 -13.92 13.54 4.71
N ALA A 59 -14.66 12.44 4.85
CA ALA A 59 -16.00 12.25 4.31
C ALA A 59 -17.03 12.67 5.37
#